data_AF-A0A7J4IE26-F1
#
_entry.id   AF-A0A7J4IE26-F1
#
_cell.length_a   1.000
_cell.length_b   1.000
_cell.length_c   1.000
_cell.angle_alpha   90.00
_cell.angle_beta   90.00
_cell.angle_gamma   90.00
#
_symmetry.space_group_name_H-M   'P 1'
#
loop_
_entity.id
_entity.type
_entity.pdbx_description
1 polymer ?
#
loop_
_entity_poly.entity_id
_entity_poly.type
_entity_poly.pdbx_seq_one_letter_code
_entity_poly.pdbx_strand_id
1 'polypeptide(L)'
;MQFPNYFADAEASFEAASFILFGVPYEKTSSFRHGADKAPSEVRQASWNFERFDLRTGIDYQDIPVHDYGDLDVQKLNSKELFTLGKNFTTTLLKKQKIPIAIGGDHSITPGIVSAFPNDIAVLSLDAHMDFRQEYKHDIYNHACVIRRI
;
A
#
# COMPACT_ATOMS: atom_id res chain seq x y z
N MET A 1 1.62 -25.07 -9.90
CA MET A 1 2.76 -24.15 -10.14
C MET A 1 2.97 -23.36 -8.86
N GLN A 2 4.21 -23.21 -8.41
CA GLN A 2 4.54 -22.38 -7.27
C GLN A 2 4.95 -21.02 -7.83
N PHE A 3 4.15 -19.98 -7.55
CA PHE A 3 4.47 -18.63 -7.98
C PHE A 3 5.52 -18.00 -7.05
N PRO A 4 6.37 -17.10 -7.55
CA PRO A 4 7.26 -16.33 -6.70
C PRO A 4 6.48 -15.42 -5.74
N ASN A 5 7.06 -15.15 -4.57
CA ASN A 5 6.45 -14.29 -3.54
C ASN A 5 6.70 -12.79 -3.79
N TYR A 6 7.00 -12.40 -5.02
CA TYR A 6 7.26 -11.01 -5.42
C TYR A 6 6.49 -10.65 -6.70
N PHE A 7 6.27 -9.36 -6.89
CA PHE A 7 5.58 -8.79 -8.06
C PHE A 7 6.44 -8.95 -9.32
N ALA A 8 5.84 -9.40 -10.42
CA ALA A 8 6.54 -9.62 -11.69
C ALA A 8 7.28 -8.35 -12.15
N ASP A 9 8.52 -8.50 -12.63
CA ASP A 9 9.39 -7.42 -13.10
C ASP A 9 9.84 -6.37 -12.04
N ALA A 10 9.46 -6.54 -10.76
CA ALA A 10 9.87 -5.64 -9.66
C ALA A 10 11.19 -6.08 -8.98
N GLU A 11 12.23 -6.35 -9.80
CA GLU A 11 13.47 -7.00 -9.37
C GLU A 11 14.64 -6.03 -9.12
N ALA A 12 14.44 -4.71 -9.28
CA ALA A 12 15.51 -3.75 -9.00
C ALA A 12 15.96 -3.85 -7.55
N SER A 13 17.24 -3.58 -7.26
CA SER A 13 17.70 -3.49 -5.88
C SER A 13 17.04 -2.29 -5.19
N PHE A 14 16.91 -2.37 -3.86
CA PHE A 14 16.34 -1.26 -3.09
C PHE A 14 17.08 0.05 -3.35
N GLU A 15 18.40 0.02 -3.54
CA GLU A 15 19.22 1.19 -3.83
C GLU A 15 18.88 1.80 -5.20
N ALA A 16 18.83 0.97 -6.25
CA ALA A 16 18.61 1.40 -7.63
C ALA A 16 17.15 1.77 -7.93
N ALA A 17 16.20 1.26 -7.16
CA ALA A 17 14.77 1.46 -7.41
C ALA A 17 14.30 2.89 -7.14
N SER A 18 13.54 3.47 -8.07
CA SER A 18 12.79 4.72 -7.86
C SER A 18 11.43 4.47 -7.22
N PHE A 19 10.83 3.30 -7.47
CA PHE A 19 9.53 2.90 -6.94
C PHE A 19 9.69 1.74 -5.98
N ILE A 20 9.09 1.84 -4.80
CA ILE A 20 9.10 0.78 -3.78
C ILE A 20 7.69 0.26 -3.61
N LEU A 21 7.45 -0.95 -4.10
CA LEU A 21 6.22 -1.69 -3.90
C LEU A 21 6.29 -2.44 -2.57
N PHE A 22 5.27 -2.35 -1.74
CA PHE A 22 5.22 -3.06 -0.46
C PHE A 22 3.79 -3.42 -0.09
N GLY A 23 3.63 -4.57 0.56
CA GLY A 23 2.36 -5.04 1.07
C GLY A 23 2.10 -4.61 2.50
N VAL A 24 0.84 -4.34 2.82
CA VAL A 24 0.35 -4.05 4.17
C VAL A 24 -0.85 -4.96 4.45
N PRO A 25 -0.62 -6.25 4.79
CA PRO A 25 -1.68 -7.25 4.95
C PRO A 25 -2.46 -7.04 6.26
N TYR A 26 -3.28 -5.99 6.32
CA TYR A 26 -4.02 -5.57 7.51
C TYR A 26 -5.51 -5.41 7.21
N GLU A 27 -6.39 -6.05 7.99
CA GLU A 27 -7.85 -5.91 7.80
C GLU A 27 -8.67 -5.82 9.08
N LYS A 28 -8.03 -5.56 10.23
CA LYS A 28 -8.68 -5.70 11.55
C LYS A 28 -9.82 -4.71 11.78
N THR A 29 -9.94 -3.65 10.98
CA THR A 29 -11.00 -2.66 11.13
C THR A 29 -12.22 -2.97 10.28
N SER A 30 -12.11 -3.90 9.31
CA SER A 30 -13.18 -4.32 8.40
C SER A 30 -14.41 -4.84 9.14
N SER A 31 -15.59 -4.57 8.58
CA SER A 31 -16.86 -4.80 9.29
C SER A 31 -17.85 -5.75 8.60
N PHE A 32 -17.74 -5.99 7.30
CA PHE A 32 -18.71 -6.79 6.54
C PHE A 32 -18.11 -8.03 5.87
N ARG A 33 -17.12 -7.85 4.99
CA ARG A 33 -16.37 -8.95 4.36
C ARG A 33 -14.92 -8.93 4.85
N HIS A 34 -14.32 -10.11 4.90
CA HIS A 34 -12.95 -10.37 5.34
C HIS A 34 -12.16 -11.09 4.25
N GLY A 35 -10.82 -11.05 4.33
CA GLY A 35 -9.86 -11.55 3.35
C GLY A 35 -9.10 -10.46 2.58
N ALA A 36 -9.27 -9.18 2.92
CA ALA A 36 -8.54 -8.08 2.29
C ALA A 36 -7.04 -8.13 2.61
N ASP A 37 -6.65 -8.65 3.77
CA ASP A 37 -5.26 -8.90 4.16
C ASP A 37 -4.49 -9.80 3.19
N LYS A 38 -5.18 -10.63 2.40
CA LYS A 38 -4.59 -11.49 1.36
C LYS A 38 -4.28 -10.76 0.06
N ALA A 39 -4.78 -9.53 -0.12
CA ALA A 39 -4.60 -8.80 -1.37
C ALA A 39 -3.12 -8.63 -1.78
N PRO A 40 -2.15 -8.36 -0.89
CA PRO A 40 -0.74 -8.28 -1.27
C PRO A 40 -0.21 -9.56 -1.93
N SER A 41 -0.56 -10.74 -1.40
CA SER A 41 -0.12 -12.01 -1.98
C SER A 41 -0.84 -12.33 -3.29
N GLU A 42 -2.15 -12.10 -3.35
CA GLU A 42 -2.97 -12.38 -4.54
C GLU A 42 -2.61 -11.46 -5.72
N VAL A 43 -2.34 -10.18 -5.46
CA VAL A 43 -1.90 -9.23 -6.49
C VAL A 43 -0.54 -9.62 -7.06
N ARG A 44 0.41 -10.05 -6.21
CA ARG A 44 1.70 -10.58 -6.68
C ARG A 44 1.51 -11.81 -7.54
N GLN A 45 0.71 -12.77 -7.09
CA GLN A 45 0.43 -13.97 -7.89
C GLN A 45 -0.21 -13.62 -9.24
N ALA A 46 -1.18 -12.71 -9.27
CA ALA A 46 -1.84 -12.28 -10.49
C ALA A 46 -0.92 -11.51 -11.45
N SER A 47 0.09 -10.80 -10.93
CA SER A 47 1.02 -10.00 -11.74
C SER A 47 1.78 -10.84 -12.78
N TRP A 48 2.04 -12.12 -12.49
CA TRP A 48 2.74 -13.06 -13.39
C TRP A 48 1.94 -13.48 -14.63
N ASN A 49 0.69 -13.04 -14.75
CA ASN A 49 -0.16 -13.35 -15.90
C ASN A 49 -0.30 -12.18 -16.90
N PHE A 50 0.28 -11.02 -16.61
CA PHE A 50 0.25 -9.89 -17.54
C PHE A 50 1.50 -9.84 -18.41
N GLU A 51 1.33 -9.28 -19.62
CA GLU A 51 2.44 -9.00 -20.51
C GLU A 51 3.29 -7.87 -19.94
N ARG A 52 4.60 -8.05 -20.03
CA ARG A 52 5.60 -7.08 -19.56
C ARG A 52 5.59 -5.77 -20.35
N PHE A 53 5.14 -5.81 -21.61
CA PHE A 53 5.10 -4.64 -22.49
C PHE A 53 3.68 -4.09 -22.61
N ASP A 54 3.49 -2.82 -22.29
CA ASP A 54 2.22 -2.13 -22.49
C ASP A 54 2.17 -1.48 -23.87
N LEU A 55 1.36 -2.05 -24.77
CA LEU A 55 1.12 -1.53 -26.12
C LEU A 55 0.59 -0.09 -26.15
N ARG A 56 -0.12 0.35 -25.10
CA ARG A 56 -0.74 1.68 -25.09
C ARG A 56 0.25 2.79 -24.80
N THR A 57 1.19 2.55 -23.91
CA THR A 57 2.23 3.51 -23.53
C THR A 57 3.54 3.28 -24.26
N GLY A 58 3.75 2.09 -24.83
CA GLY A 58 5.01 1.67 -25.45
C GLY A 58 6.11 1.41 -24.43
N ILE A 59 5.76 1.22 -23.16
CA ILE A 59 6.71 1.03 -22.05
C ILE A 59 6.88 -0.47 -21.79
N ASP A 60 8.13 -0.87 -21.62
CA ASP A 60 8.50 -2.16 -21.06
C ASP A 60 8.66 -2.01 -19.54
N TYR A 61 7.92 -2.80 -18.75
CA TYR A 61 7.94 -2.69 -17.30
C TYR A 61 9.29 -3.06 -16.66
N GLN A 62 10.15 -3.85 -17.33
CA GLN A 62 11.51 -4.12 -16.81
C GLN A 62 12.41 -2.87 -16.82
N ASP A 63 12.13 -1.90 -17.69
CA ASP A 63 12.91 -0.67 -17.76
C ASP A 63 12.55 0.31 -16.63
N ILE A 64 11.47 0.04 -15.89
CA ILE A 64 11.06 0.84 -14.73
C ILE A 64 11.76 0.28 -13.49
N PRO A 65 12.56 1.09 -12.76
CA PRO A 65 13.29 0.61 -11.58
C PRO A 65 12.35 0.46 -10.37
N VAL A 66 11.64 -0.67 -10.30
CA VAL A 66 10.73 -1.04 -9.20
C VAL A 66 11.37 -2.12 -8.32
N HIS A 67 11.27 -1.96 -7.01
CA HIS A 67 11.66 -2.97 -6.02
C HIS A 67 10.45 -3.39 -5.20
N ASP A 68 10.14 -4.69 -5.18
CA ASP A 68 9.18 -5.27 -4.23
C ASP A 68 9.87 -5.52 -2.88
N TYR A 69 9.51 -4.72 -1.88
CA TYR A 69 10.02 -4.79 -0.52
C TYR A 69 9.45 -5.99 0.28
N GLY A 70 8.43 -6.67 -0.24
CA GLY A 70 7.67 -7.67 0.50
C GLY A 70 6.59 -7.04 1.38
N ASP A 71 6.22 -7.73 2.45
CA ASP A 71 5.13 -7.31 3.35
C ASP A 71 5.67 -6.69 4.64
N LEU A 72 4.99 -5.64 5.11
CA LEU A 72 5.21 -5.10 6.45
C LEU A 72 4.61 -6.04 7.51
N ASP A 73 5.31 -6.21 8.63
CA ASP A 73 4.80 -6.99 9.77
C ASP A 73 3.74 -6.20 10.54
N VAL A 74 2.48 -6.47 10.23
CA VAL A 74 1.31 -5.75 10.77
C VAL A 74 0.34 -6.63 11.57
N GLN A 75 0.57 -7.95 11.59
CA GLN A 75 -0.40 -8.92 12.11
C GLN A 75 -0.73 -8.71 13.60
N LYS A 76 0.22 -8.19 14.38
CA LYS A 76 0.06 -7.95 15.83
C LYS A 76 -0.35 -6.53 16.18
N LEU A 77 -0.38 -5.63 15.20
CA LEU A 77 -0.60 -4.21 15.45
C LEU A 77 -2.09 -3.88 15.63
N ASN A 78 -2.39 -2.92 16.50
CA ASN A 78 -3.67 -2.19 16.46
C ASN A 78 -3.62 -1.07 15.39
N SER A 79 -4.75 -0.43 15.14
CA SER A 79 -4.89 0.59 14.07
C SER A 79 -4.02 1.85 14.31
N LYS A 80 -3.80 2.24 15.56
CA LYS A 80 -2.90 3.35 15.92
C LYS A 80 -1.42 2.99 15.71
N GLU A 81 -1.04 1.76 16.04
CA GLU A 81 0.30 1.25 15.77
C GLU A 81 0.55 1.11 14.27
N LEU A 82 -0.45 0.65 13.52
CA LEU A 82 -0.42 0.60 12.05
C LEU A 82 -0.18 1.98 11.45
N PHE A 83 -0.93 3.00 11.90
CA PHE A 83 -0.73 4.39 11.49
C PHE A 83 0.74 4.82 11.69
N THR A 84 1.30 4.52 12.86
CA THR A 84 2.67 4.90 13.23
C THR A 84 3.70 4.17 12.36
N LEU A 85 3.50 2.87 12.12
CA LEU A 85 4.37 2.07 11.24
C LEU A 85 4.34 2.62 9.82
N GLY A 86 3.15 2.81 9.24
CA GLY A 86 2.98 3.33 7.88
C GLY A 86 3.69 4.68 7.72
N LYS A 87 3.47 5.60 8.67
CA LYS A 87 4.15 6.90 8.69
C LYS A 87 5.67 6.77 8.69
N ASN A 88 6.22 5.96 9.59
CA ASN A 88 7.68 5.82 9.75
C ASN A 88 8.33 5.17 8.54
N PHE A 89 7.71 4.11 8.00
CA PHE A 89 8.19 3.42 6.83
C PHE A 89 8.17 4.34 5.61
N THR A 90 7.03 4.99 5.33
CA THR A 90 6.90 5.92 4.21
C THR A 90 7.85 7.11 4.34
N THR A 91 8.03 7.67 5.55
CA THR A 91 9.03 8.73 5.80
C THR A 91 10.44 8.30 5.41
N THR A 92 10.80 7.03 5.66
CA THR A 92 12.11 6.48 5.31
C THR A 92 12.30 6.40 3.80
N LEU A 93 11.26 6.01 3.06
CA LEU A 93 11.26 5.97 1.60
C LEU A 93 11.38 7.37 0.99
N LEU A 94 10.57 8.32 1.47
CA LEU A 94 10.58 9.71 0.97
C LEU A 94 11.93 10.40 1.22
N LYS A 95 12.56 10.18 2.38
CA LYS A 95 13.92 10.69 2.67
C LYS A 95 14.98 10.16 1.70
N LYS A 96 14.75 8.98 1.12
CA LYS A 96 15.60 8.37 0.10
C LYS A 96 15.17 8.73 -1.33
N GLN A 97 14.24 9.69 -1.48
CA GLN A 97 13.68 10.13 -2.76
C GLN A 97 13.03 8.99 -3.55
N LYS A 98 12.38 8.06 -2.85
CA LYS A 98 11.68 6.91 -3.45
C LYS A 98 10.17 7.12 -3.41
N ILE A 99 9.48 6.62 -4.42
CA ILE A 99 8.02 6.69 -4.55
C ILE A 99 7.41 5.42 -3.92
N PRO A 100 6.61 5.55 -2.84
CA PRO A 100 5.95 4.42 -2.20
C PRO A 100 4.73 3.94 -3.01
N ILE A 101 4.60 2.64 -3.22
CA ILE A 101 3.44 1.97 -3.81
C ILE A 101 2.96 0.90 -2.82
N ALA A 102 1.90 1.19 -2.07
CA ALA A 102 1.36 0.26 -1.07
C ALA A 102 0.25 -0.61 -1.68
N ILE A 103 0.34 -1.92 -1.50
CA ILE A 103 -0.78 -2.84 -1.68
C ILE A 103 -1.32 -3.16 -0.28
N GLY A 104 -2.50 -2.63 0.05
CA GLY A 104 -3.07 -2.76 1.38
C GLY A 104 -3.93 -3.99 1.59
N GLY A 105 -4.53 -4.05 2.78
CA GLY A 105 -5.76 -4.79 3.04
C GLY A 105 -6.94 -3.82 3.09
N ASP A 106 -7.37 -3.43 4.29
CA ASP A 106 -8.43 -2.42 4.45
C ASP A 106 -7.89 -0.99 4.32
N HIS A 107 -8.83 -0.03 4.18
CA HIS A 107 -8.51 1.36 3.89
C HIS A 107 -7.74 2.07 5.04
N SER A 108 -7.71 1.50 6.25
CA SER A 108 -7.08 2.11 7.43
C SER A 108 -5.55 2.25 7.33
N ILE A 109 -4.92 1.61 6.34
CA ILE A 109 -3.48 1.75 6.10
C ILE A 109 -3.10 3.16 5.59
N THR A 110 -4.05 3.86 4.95
CA THR A 110 -3.78 5.06 4.15
C THR A 110 -3.35 6.27 4.98
N PRO A 111 -4.02 6.64 6.10
CA PRO A 111 -3.67 7.86 6.84
C PRO A 111 -2.22 7.87 7.35
N GLY A 112 -1.70 6.70 7.76
CA GLY A 112 -0.30 6.57 8.18
C GLY A 112 0.65 6.94 7.05
N ILE A 113 0.45 6.33 5.88
CA ILE A 113 1.26 6.56 4.66
C ILE A 113 1.19 8.03 4.23
N VAL A 114 -0.03 8.57 4.10
CA VAL A 114 -0.24 9.96 3.64
C VAL A 114 0.37 10.98 4.62
N SER A 115 0.31 10.72 5.93
CA SER A 115 0.88 11.63 6.94
C SER A 115 2.41 11.78 6.90
N ALA A 116 3.11 10.98 6.08
CA ALA A 116 4.54 11.10 5.85
C ALA A 116 4.88 12.10 4.74
N PHE A 117 3.93 12.44 3.87
CA PHE A 117 4.11 13.41 2.79
C PHE A 117 4.11 14.85 3.32
N PRO A 118 4.71 15.80 2.60
CA PRO A 118 4.66 17.21 2.96
C PRO A 118 3.24 17.79 2.81
N ASN A 119 2.99 18.95 3.40
CA ASN A 119 1.64 19.56 3.42
C ASN A 119 1.21 20.21 2.10
N ASP A 120 2.09 20.29 1.11
CA ASP A 120 1.85 20.88 -0.22
C ASP A 120 1.43 19.82 -1.26
N ILE A 121 0.67 18.82 -0.82
CA ILE A 121 0.09 17.80 -1.69
C ILE A 121 -1.44 17.91 -1.74
N ALA A 122 -2.02 17.39 -2.81
CA ALA A 122 -3.45 17.09 -2.87
C ALA A 122 -3.66 15.57 -2.78
N VAL A 123 -4.75 15.15 -2.14
CA VAL A 123 -5.13 13.73 -2.06
C VAL A 123 -6.35 13.49 -2.94
N LEU A 124 -6.20 12.61 -3.92
CA LEU A 124 -7.28 12.09 -4.74
C LEU A 124 -7.69 10.71 -4.20
N SER A 125 -8.92 10.60 -3.71
CA SER A 125 -9.49 9.33 -3.26
C SER A 125 -10.55 8.85 -4.25
N LEU A 126 -10.44 7.58 -4.64
CA LEU A 126 -11.43 6.89 -5.46
C LEU A 126 -12.11 5.83 -4.59
N ASP A 127 -13.28 6.17 -4.06
CA ASP A 127 -14.03 5.30 -3.15
C ASP A 127 -15.53 5.43 -3.41
N ALA A 128 -16.27 4.34 -3.18
CA ALA A 128 -17.72 4.33 -3.20
C ALA A 128 -18.32 4.98 -1.93
N HIS A 129 -17.53 5.06 -0.86
CA HIS A 129 -17.90 5.64 0.43
C HIS A 129 -17.04 6.86 0.75
N MET A 130 -17.57 7.77 1.55
CA MET A 130 -16.84 8.99 1.92
C MET A 130 -15.75 8.74 2.98
N ASP A 131 -15.85 7.65 3.76
CA ASP A 131 -14.96 7.31 4.88
C ASP A 131 -14.59 8.50 5.79
N PHE A 132 -15.57 9.36 6.04
CA PHE A 132 -15.38 10.66 6.72
C PHE A 132 -15.94 10.69 8.15
N ARG A 133 -16.20 9.52 8.75
CA ARG A 133 -16.72 9.45 10.11
C ARG A 133 -15.69 9.97 11.11
N GLN A 134 -16.18 10.57 12.19
CA GLN A 134 -15.32 10.96 13.30
C GLN A 134 -14.78 9.73 14.05
N GLU A 135 -15.57 8.66 14.15
CA GLU A 135 -15.21 7.42 14.83
C GLU A 135 -16.12 6.30 14.32
N TYR A 136 -15.63 5.06 14.31
CA TYR A 136 -16.46 3.89 14.10
C TYR A 136 -15.96 2.73 14.97
N LYS A 137 -16.88 2.06 15.68
CA LYS A 137 -16.57 0.98 16.63
C LYS A 137 -15.47 1.35 17.66
N HIS A 138 -15.54 2.55 18.24
CA HIS A 138 -14.57 3.01 19.25
C HIS A 138 -13.14 3.19 18.75
N ASP A 139 -12.97 3.30 17.43
CA ASP A 139 -11.68 3.50 16.80
C ASP A 139 -11.74 4.67 15.81
N ILE A 140 -10.88 5.66 16.04
CA ILE A 140 -10.72 6.81 15.16
C ILE A 140 -9.88 6.49 13.91
N TYR A 141 -9.12 5.40 13.91
CA TYR A 141 -8.31 4.92 12.78
C TYR A 141 -9.01 3.76 12.04
N ASN A 142 -10.32 3.57 12.25
CA ASN A 142 -11.09 2.59 11.51
C ASN A 142 -11.15 2.93 10.01
N HIS A 143 -11.22 1.93 9.12
CA HIS A 143 -11.36 2.12 7.65
C HIS A 143 -12.45 3.13 7.27
N ALA A 144 -13.59 3.15 7.98
CA ALA A 144 -14.69 4.08 7.70
C ALA A 144 -14.42 5.56 8.12
N CYS A 145 -13.21 5.88 8.58
CA CYS A 145 -12.79 7.19 9.09
C CYS A 145 -11.57 7.77 8.35
N VAL A 146 -11.07 7.10 7.31
CA VAL A 146 -9.80 7.38 6.63
C VAL A 146 -9.70 8.82 6.11
N ILE A 147 -10.71 9.28 5.38
CA ILE A 147 -10.67 10.62 4.76
C ILE A 147 -10.76 11.72 5.83
N ARG A 148 -11.29 11.43 7.02
CA ARG A 148 -11.28 12.36 8.17
C ARG A 148 -9.92 12.42 8.88
N ARG A 149 -8.93 11.63 8.46
CA ARG A 149 -7.57 11.55 9.04
C ARG A 149 -6.48 12.02 8.09
N ILE A 150 -6.88 12.46 6.90
CA ILE A 150 -6.04 13.09 5.88
C ILE A 150 -6.34 14.57 5.91
#